data_AF-A0A9D4XVY1-F1
#
_entry.id   AF-A0A9D4XVY1-F1
#
_cell.length_a   1.000
_cell.length_b   1.000
_cell.length_c   1.000
_cell.angle_alpha   90.00
_cell.angle_beta   90.00
_cell.angle_gamma   90.00
#
_symmetry.space_group_name_H-M   'P 1'
#
loop_
_entity.id
_entity.type
_entity.pdbx_description
1 polymer ?
#
loop_
_entity_poly.entity_id
_entity_poly.type
_entity_poly.pdbx_seq_one_letter_code
_entity_poly.pdbx_strand_id
1 'polypeptide(L)'
;MAITKKIPIAYVVVEAETKGLVPVVQGISVNVESRLCVKRLYGNWKKKCPGLELNEVLWAAARATTVPAWERVMLRMKAMKEGA
;
A
#
# COMPACT_ATOMS: atom_id res chain seq x y z
N MET A 1 34.58 -18.44 14.45
CA MET A 1 33.47 -17.67 15.05
C MET A 1 33.44 -16.30 14.38
N ALA A 2 32.77 -16.18 13.23
CA ALA A 2 32.71 -14.94 12.46
C ALA A 2 31.32 -14.33 12.64
N ILE A 3 31.25 -13.28 13.45
CA ILE A 3 30.03 -12.49 13.62
C ILE A 3 29.94 -11.59 12.39
N THR A 4 29.36 -12.10 11.31
CA THR A 4 28.92 -11.26 10.19
C THR A 4 27.80 -10.38 10.74
N LYS A 5 28.10 -9.11 11.01
CA LYS A 5 27.05 -8.11 11.28
C LYS A 5 26.20 -8.00 10.01
N LYS A 6 25.10 -8.76 9.95
CA LYS A 6 24.02 -8.55 8.99
C LYS A 6 23.42 -7.19 9.29
N ILE A 7 23.91 -6.16 8.61
CA ILE A 7 23.21 -4.88 8.51
C ILE A 7 21.86 -5.21 7.85
N PRO A 8 20.71 -4.93 8.49
CA PRO A 8 19.42 -5.23 7.89
C PRO A 8 19.20 -4.23 6.75
N ILE A 9 19.56 -4.62 5.53
CA ILE A 9 19.20 -3.87 4.33
C ILE A 9 17.70 -4.12 4.12
N ALA A 10 16.88 -3.11 4.43
CA ALA A 10 15.45 -3.14 4.16
C ALA A 10 15.24 -2.78 2.68
N TYR A 11 14.62 -3.69 1.94
CA TYR A 11 14.25 -3.46 0.53
C TYR A 11 12.74 -3.24 0.46
N VAL A 12 12.31 -2.25 -0.32
CA VAL A 12 10.90 -2.00 -0.61
C VAL A 12 10.62 -2.45 -2.03
N VAL A 13 9.68 -3.39 -2.19
CA VAL A 13 9.25 -3.86 -3.50
C VAL A 13 7.96 -3.15 -3.87
N VAL A 14 7.97 -2.44 -5.01
CA VAL A 14 6.78 -1.76 -5.55
C VAL A 14 6.13 -2.68 -6.58
N GLU A 15 5.00 -3.27 -6.23
CA GLU A 15 4.35 -4.27 -7.06
C GLU A 15 3.44 -3.65 -8.13
N ALA A 16 3.59 -4.17 -9.35
CA ALA A 16 2.53 -4.16 -10.34
C ALA A 16 1.47 -5.19 -9.92
N GLU A 17 0.21 -5.00 -10.33
CA GLU A 17 -0.86 -5.97 -10.07
C GLU A 17 -0.56 -7.31 -10.78
N THR A 18 0.27 -8.14 -10.18
CA THR A 18 0.65 -9.47 -10.63
C THR A 18 0.36 -10.42 -9.49
N LYS A 19 -0.66 -11.27 -9.67
CA LYS A 19 -1.01 -12.30 -8.71
C LYS A 19 0.17 -13.28 -8.62
N GLY A 20 0.91 -13.26 -7.50
CA GLY A 20 1.98 -14.22 -7.23
C GLY A 20 3.34 -13.63 -6.87
N LEU A 21 3.54 -12.32 -6.93
CA LEU A 21 4.85 -11.72 -6.61
C LEU A 21 5.08 -11.61 -5.09
N VAL A 22 4.07 -11.20 -4.32
CA VAL A 22 4.13 -11.11 -2.84
C VAL A 22 4.68 -12.38 -2.17
N PRO A 23 4.12 -13.59 -2.40
CA PRO A 23 4.60 -14.79 -1.74
C PRO A 23 6.03 -15.16 -2.15
N VAL A 24 6.43 -14.88 -3.40
CA VAL A 24 7.79 -15.12 -3.89
C VAL A 24 8.77 -14.18 -3.20
N VAL A 25 8.42 -12.91 -3.08
CA VAL A 25 9.25 -11.88 -2.44
C VAL A 25 9.40 -12.14 -0.93
N GLN A 26 8.32 -12.51 -0.25
CA GLN A 26 8.34 -12.91 1.16
C GLN A 26 9.18 -14.18 1.42
N GLY A 27 9.23 -15.09 0.44
CA GLY A 27 10.07 -16.30 0.51
C GLY A 27 11.58 -16.04 0.35
N ILE A 28 11.96 -14.91 -0.27
CA ILE A 28 13.37 -14.57 -0.53
C ILE A 28 14.01 -13.85 0.67
N SER A 29 13.25 -13.04 1.42
CA SER A 29 13.78 -12.31 2.58
C SER A 29 12.68 -11.86 3.56
N VAL A 30 12.96 -12.03 4.85
CA VAL A 30 12.06 -11.69 5.98
C VAL A 30 11.91 -10.17 6.17
N ASN A 31 12.80 -9.37 5.57
CA ASN A 31 12.85 -7.90 5.73
C ASN A 31 12.37 -7.13 4.49
N VAL A 32 11.50 -7.72 3.67
CA VAL A 32 10.98 -7.06 2.48
C VAL A 32 9.56 -6.56 2.71
N GLU A 33 9.39 -5.24 2.67
CA GLU A 33 8.06 -4.64 2.62
C GLU A 33 7.56 -4.62 1.18
N SER A 34 6.40 -5.23 0.93
CA SER A 34 5.68 -5.05 -0.33
C SER A 34 4.77 -3.83 -0.25
N ARG A 35 4.86 -2.95 -1.25
CA ARG A 35 3.99 -1.76 -1.41
C ARG A 35 3.31 -1.78 -2.76
N LEU A 36 2.02 -1.45 -2.77
CA LEU A 36 1.28 -1.21 -4.01
C LEU A 36 1.51 0.22 -4.48
N CYS A 37 1.84 0.40 -5.75
CA CYS A 37 1.95 1.72 -6.35
C CYS A 37 0.57 2.40 -6.38
N VAL A 38 0.49 3.61 -5.81
CA VAL A 38 -0.74 4.44 -5.79
C VAL A 38 -1.32 4.65 -7.19
N LYS A 39 -0.46 4.82 -8.20
CA LYS A 39 -0.87 4.96 -9.61
C LYS A 39 -1.66 3.74 -10.12
N ARG A 40 -1.28 2.53 -9.67
CA ARG A 40 -1.95 1.28 -10.05
C ARG A 40 -3.22 1.07 -9.25
N LEU A 41 -3.17 1.35 -7.94
CA LEU A 41 -4.37 1.40 -7.09
C LEU A 41 -5.43 2.32 -7.71
N TYR A 42 -5.06 3.54 -8.09
CA TYR A 42 -5.94 4.48 -8.77
C TYR A 42 -6.51 3.96 -10.10
N GLY A 43 -5.68 3.32 -10.94
CA GLY A 43 -6.13 2.72 -12.20
C GLY A 43 -7.21 1.64 -12.02
N ASN A 44 -7.09 0.83 -10.97
CA ASN A 44 -8.11 -0.17 -10.60
C ASN A 44 -9.32 0.45 -9.92
N TRP A 45 -9.06 1.45 -9.09
CA TRP A 45 -10.08 2.17 -8.34
C TRP A 45 -11.03 2.90 -9.28
N LYS A 46 -10.51 3.65 -10.25
CA LYS A 46 -11.31 4.37 -11.26
C LYS A 46 -12.25 3.47 -12.04
N LYS A 47 -11.86 2.21 -12.30
CA LYS A 47 -12.71 1.22 -12.99
C LYS A 47 -13.90 0.75 -12.15
N LYS A 48 -13.73 0.70 -10.81
CA LYS A 48 -14.75 0.19 -9.88
C LYS A 48 -15.57 1.30 -9.22
N CYS A 49 -14.99 2.49 -9.08
CA CYS A 49 -15.54 3.61 -8.35
C CYS A 49 -15.27 4.92 -9.12
N PRO A 50 -16.21 5.42 -9.93
CA PRO A 50 -16.00 6.61 -10.78
C PRO A 50 -16.11 7.96 -10.04
N GLY A 51 -16.18 8.00 -8.70
CA GLY A 51 -16.42 9.23 -7.92
C GLY A 51 -15.17 10.08 -7.65
N LEU A 52 -15.31 11.41 -7.77
CA LEU A 52 -14.24 12.39 -7.51
C LEU A 52 -13.80 12.38 -6.03
N GLU A 53 -14.76 12.34 -5.09
CA GLU A 53 -14.47 12.31 -3.65
C GLU A 53 -13.69 11.06 -3.23
N LEU A 54 -13.97 9.90 -3.84
CA LEU A 54 -13.24 8.67 -3.59
C LEU A 54 -11.77 8.77 -4.03
N ASN A 55 -11.49 9.53 -5.09
CA ASN A 55 -10.12 9.79 -5.53
C ASN A 55 -9.39 10.72 -4.57
N GLU A 56 -10.05 11.75 -4.05
CA GLU A 56 -9.44 12.64 -3.05
C GLU A 56 -9.05 11.88 -1.78
N VAL A 57 -9.91 10.97 -1.33
CA VAL A 57 -9.64 10.15 -0.14
C VAL A 57 -8.52 9.13 -0.40
N LEU A 58 -8.45 8.53 -1.59
CA LEU A 58 -7.30 7.70 -1.99
C LEU A 58 -5.99 8.48 -1.95
N TRP A 59 -5.96 9.70 -2.49
CA TRP A 59 -4.78 10.57 -2.48
C TRP A 59 -4.43 11.06 -1.08
N ALA A 60 -5.42 11.32 -0.23
CA ALA A 60 -5.19 11.66 1.17
C ALA A 60 -4.54 10.49 1.93
N ALA A 61 -4.93 9.24 1.65
CA ALA A 61 -4.33 8.06 2.26
C ALA A 61 -2.88 7.88 1.76
N ALA A 62 -2.64 8.10 0.47
CA ALA A 62 -1.30 8.05 -0.12
C ALA A 62 -0.33 9.09 0.43
N ARG A 63 -0.82 10.27 0.82
CA ARG A 63 -0.01 11.37 1.39
C ARG A 63 0.18 11.25 2.90
N ALA A 64 -0.53 10.36 3.59
CA ALA A 64 -0.40 10.19 5.03
C ALA A 64 1.02 9.71 5.37
N THR A 65 1.75 10.51 6.15
CA THR A 65 3.11 10.19 6.60
C THR A 65 3.14 9.46 7.94
N THR A 66 2.00 9.36 8.63
CA THR A 66 1.87 8.70 9.93
C THR A 66 0.71 7.71 9.91
N VAL A 67 0.84 6.62 10.65
CA VAL A 67 -0.19 5.58 10.78
C VAL A 67 -1.52 6.17 11.27
N PRO A 68 -1.58 7.03 12.31
CA PRO A 68 -2.84 7.60 12.76
C PRO A 68 -3.51 8.53 11.73
N ALA A 69 -2.72 9.24 10.92
CA ALA A 69 -3.26 10.04 9.83
C ALA A 69 -3.87 9.15 8.74
N TRP A 70 -3.20 8.05 8.39
CA TRP A 70 -3.69 7.07 7.43
C TRP A 70 -4.99 6.42 7.91
N GLU A 71 -5.04 5.97 9.17
CA GLU A 71 -6.23 5.34 9.77
C GLU A 71 -7.46 6.25 9.70
N ARG A 72 -7.31 7.54 10.02
CA ARG A 72 -8.41 8.52 9.90
C ARG A 72 -8.94 8.64 8.47
N VAL A 73 -8.05 8.64 7.49
CA VAL A 73 -8.46 8.70 6.08
C VAL A 73 -9.17 7.40 5.66
N MET A 74 -8.68 6.25 6.11
CA MET A 74 -9.32 4.95 5.85
C MET A 74 -10.70 4.84 6.50
N LEU A 75 -10.89 5.38 7.71
CA LEU A 75 -12.21 5.47 8.35
C LEU A 75 -13.17 6.33 7.54
N ARG A 76 -12.72 7.49 7.05
CA ARG A 76 -13.53 8.34 6.15
C ARG A 76 -13.89 7.59 4.87
N MET A 77 -12.94 6.88 4.28
CA MET A 77 -13.14 6.07 3.08
C MET A 77 -14.19 4.98 3.27
N LYS A 78 -14.20 4.34 4.46
CA LYS A 78 -15.19 3.32 4.83
C LYS A 78 -16.58 3.93 5.02
N ALA A 79 -16.68 5.07 5.71
CA ALA A 79 -17.94 5.78 5.92
C ALA A 79 -18.60 6.21 4.59
N MET A 80 -17.80 6.66 3.61
CA MET A 80 -18.33 6.99 2.27
C MET A 80 -18.88 5.77 1.51
N LYS A 81 -18.41 4.55 1.81
CA LYS A 81 -18.95 3.32 1.20
C LYS A 81 -20.26 2.88 1.87
N GLU A 82 -20.41 3.13 3.17
CA GLU A 82 -21.57 2.69 3.96
C GLU A 82 -22.75 3.67 3.91
N GLY A 83 -22.52 4.94 3.54
CA GLY A 83 -23.56 5.96 3.36
C GLY A 83 -24.07 6.13 1.92
N ALA A 84 -23.75 5.21 1.01
CA ALA A 84 -24.12 5.24 -0.41
C ALA A 84 -25.05 4.09 -0.80
#